data_AF-A0A927X8Y2-F1
#
_entry.id   AF-A0A927X8Y2-F1
#
_cell.length_a   1.000
_cell.length_b   1.000
_cell.length_c   1.000
_cell.angle_alpha   90.00
_cell.angle_beta   90.00
_cell.angle_gamma   90.00
#
_symmetry.space_group_name_H-M   'P 1'
#
loop_
_entity.id
_entity.type
_entity.pdbx_description
1 polymer ?
#
loop_
_entity_poly.entity_id
_entity_poly.type
_entity_poly.pdbx_seq_one_letter_code
_entity_poly.pdbx_strand_id
1 'polypeptide(L)' 'MPSEISKDTGIVQNHISNTLRQLKDHDLVECINPEVRKGRLYRLTENGENLIKNLK' A
#
# COMPACT_ATOMS: atom_id res chain seq x y z
N MET A 1 6.43 -1.20 -5.25
CA MET A 1 6.62 0.24 -4.97
C MET A 1 5.42 1.05 -5.47
N PRO A 2 5.11 2.27 -4.95
CA PRO A 2 3.99 3.09 -5.46
C PRO A 2 4.05 3.39 -6.96
N SER A 3 5.26 3.55 -7.52
CA SER A 3 5.48 3.75 -8.95
C SER A 3 5.18 2.51 -9.79
N GLU A 4 5.36 1.31 -9.24
CA GLU A 4 5.04 0.05 -9.92
C GLU A 4 3.52 -0.18 -9.89
N ILE A 5 2.89 0.01 -8.72
CA ILE A 5 1.41 -0.05 -8.59
C ILE A 5 0.74 0.89 -9.59
N SER A 6 1.32 2.08 -9.81
CA SER A 6 0.82 3.06 -10.79
C SER A 6 0.87 2.55 -12.23
N LYS A 7 1.95 1.86 -12.60
CA LYS A 7 2.08 1.24 -13.93
C LYS A 7 1.12 0.07 -14.10
N ASP A 8 0.96 -0.77 -13.08
CA ASP A 8 0.15 -1.99 -13.16
C ASP A 8 -1.36 -1.68 -13.17
N THR A 9 -1.77 -0.63 -12.45
CA THR A 9 -3.19 -0.25 -12.31
C THR A 9 -3.63 0.88 -13.25
N GLY A 10 -2.68 1.61 -13.85
CA GLY A 10 -2.95 2.85 -14.58
C GLY A 10 -3.39 4.04 -13.70
N ILE A 11 -3.40 3.88 -12.38
CA ILE A 11 -3.78 4.94 -11.44
C ILE A 11 -2.61 5.89 -11.22
N VAL A 12 -2.87 7.20 -11.20
CA VAL A 12 -1.82 8.21 -10.94
C VAL A 12 -1.17 7.99 -9.57
N GLN A 13 0.17 8.02 -9.54
CA GLN A 13 0.97 7.74 -8.33
C GLN A 13 0.57 8.56 -7.09
N ASN A 14 0.09 9.79 -7.28
CA ASN A 14 -0.41 10.62 -6.18
C ASN A 14 -1.64 10.01 -5.49
N HIS A 15 -2.59 9.48 -6.27
CA HIS A 15 -3.76 8.79 -5.72
C HIS A 15 -3.33 7.52 -4.97
N ILE A 16 -2.41 6.73 -5.54
CA ILE A 16 -1.87 5.54 -4.86
C ILE A 16 -1.23 5.90 -3.53
N SER A 17 -0.46 6.99 -3.48
CA SER A 17 0.20 7.43 -2.24
C SER A 17 -0.82 7.81 -1.16
N ASN A 18 -1.91 8.49 -1.55
CA ASN A 18 -3.01 8.83 -0.65
C ASN A 18 -3.77 7.58 -0.18
N THR A 19 -4.08 6.64 -1.08
CA THR A 19 -4.74 5.39 -0.75
C THR A 19 -3.88 4.53 0.19
N LEU A 20 -2.58 4.38 -0.10
CA LEU A 20 -1.65 3.66 0.79
C LEU A 20 -1.56 4.28 2.18
N ARG A 21 -1.63 5.62 2.27
CA ARG A 21 -1.71 6.31 3.56
C ARG A 21 -3.00 5.96 4.30
N GLN A 22 -4.15 6.03 3.65
CA GLN A 22 -5.44 5.67 4.26
C GLN A 22 -5.46 4.21 4.71
N LEU A 23 -5.02 3.28 3.85
CA LEU A 23 -4.92 1.87 4.20
C LEU A 23 -3.98 1.64 5.39
N LYS A 24 -2.89 2.41 5.50
CA LYS A 24 -2.00 2.36 6.65
C LYS A 24 -2.66 2.92 7.91
N ASP A 25 -3.42 4.01 7.80
CA ASP A 25 -4.16 4.60 8.93
C ASP A 25 -5.23 3.61 9.47
N HIS A 26 -5.71 2.68 8.63
CA HIS A 26 -6.58 1.57 8.99
C HIS A 26 -5.84 0.26 9.34
N ASP A 27 -4.52 0.30 9.49
CA ASP A 27 -3.67 -0.88 9.80
C ASP A 27 -3.84 -2.04 8.81
N LEU A 28 -4.09 -1.77 7.53
CA LEU A 28 -4.23 -2.78 6.48
C LEU A 28 -2.94 -2.99 5.68
N VAL A 29 -2.09 -1.96 5.63
CA VAL A 29 -0.78 -2.00 4.97
C VAL A 29 0.27 -1.29 5.80
N GLU A 30 1.52 -1.67 5.64
CA GLU A 30 2.65 -1.01 6.29
C GLU A 30 3.80 -0.75 5.32
N CYS A 31 4.61 0.27 5.62
CA CYS A 31 5.80 0.60 4.85
C CYS A 31 7.00 -0.13 5.46
N ILE A 32 7.68 -0.96 4.68
CA ILE A 32 8.78 -1.81 5.14
C ILE A 32 10.07 -1.02 5.36
N ASN A 33 10.28 0.03 4.59
CA ASN A 33 11.47 0.88 4.60
C ASN A 33 11.08 2.36 4.79
N PRO A 34 10.55 2.75 5.95
CA PRO A 34 10.08 4.13 6.20
C PRO A 34 11.19 5.20 6.11
N GLU A 35 12.44 4.80 6.31
CA GLU A 35 13.63 5.66 6.29
C GLU A 35 13.94 6.21 4.89
N VAL A 36 13.52 5.52 3.83
CA VAL A 36 13.78 5.97 2.46
C VAL A 36 12.69 6.92 1.95
N ARG A 37 13.12 7.92 1.19
CA ARG A 37 12.21 8.87 0.50
C ARG A 37 11.72 8.33 -0.85
N LYS A 38 12.58 7.64 -1.59
CA LYS A 38 12.28 7.05 -2.91
C LYS A 38 12.37 5.52 -2.81
N GLY A 39 11.51 4.82 -3.53
CA GLY A 39 11.50 3.35 -3.53
C GLY A 39 10.88 2.72 -2.28
N ARG A 40 9.88 3.38 -1.67
CA ARG A 40 9.14 2.79 -0.55
C ARG A 40 8.45 1.49 -0.96
N LEU A 41 8.57 0.48 -0.10
CA LEU A 41 7.97 -0.83 -0.23
C LEU A 41 6.83 -0.94 0.78
N TYR A 42 5.73 -1.52 0.32
CA TYR A 42 4.54 -1.72 1.13
C TYR A 42 4.18 -3.19 1.12
N ARG A 43 3.67 -3.69 2.24
CA ARG A 43 3.06 -5.01 2.34
C ARG A 43 1.73 -4.92 3.08
N LEU A 44 0.93 -5.98 2.98
CA LEU A 44 -0.23 -6.17 3.83
C LEU A 44 0.23 -6.45 5.27
N THR A 45 -0.53 -5.93 6.23
CA THR A 45 -0.46 -6.38 7.62
C THR A 45 -1.24 -7.68 7.78
N GLU A 46 -1.16 -8.31 8.95
CA GLU A 46 -2.00 -9.46 9.29
C GLU A 46 -3.50 -9.12 9.17
N ASN A 47 -3.90 -7.92 9.61
CA ASN A 47 -5.27 -7.43 9.46
C ASN A 47 -5.67 -7.28 7.97
N GLY A 48 -4.78 -6.77 7.14
CA GLY A 48 -4.99 -6.67 5.68
C GLY A 48 -5.15 -8.04 5.02
N GLU A 49 -4.32 -9.02 5.39
CA GLU A 49 -4.45 -10.39 4.89
C GLU A 49 -5.76 -11.05 5.33
N ASN A 50 -6.15 -10.88 6.60
CA ASN A 50 -7.41 -11.41 7.13
C ASN A 50 -8.62 -10.79 6.43
N LEU A 51 -8.60 -9.48 6.16
CA LEU A 51 -9.66 -8.81 5.40
C LEU A 51 -9.82 -9.44 4.01
N ILE A 52 -8.72 -9.64 3.27
CA ILE A 52 -8.76 -10.24 1.92
C ILE A 52 -9.28 -11.67 1.96
N LYS A 53 -8.93 -12.45 2.98
CA LYS A 53 -9.47 -13.81 3.16
C LYS A 53 -10.99 -13.81 3.35
N ASN A 54 -11.54 -12.80 4.02
CA ASN A 54 -12.98 -12.66 4.28
C ASN A 54 -13.78 -12.05 3.11
N LEU A 55 -13.10 -11.52 2.08
CA LEU A 55 -13.75 -10.98 0.87
C LEU A 55 -13.94 -12.02 -0.25
N LYS A 56 -13.41 -13.23 -0.07
CA LYS A 56 -13.56 -14.36 -1.00
C LYS A 56 -14.80 -15.18 -0.65
#